data_AF-A0A171ASH6-F1
#
_entry.id   AF-A0A171ASH6-F1
#
_cell.length_a   1.000
_cell.length_b   1.000
_cell.length_c   1.000
_cell.angle_alpha   90.00
_cell.angle_beta   90.00
_cell.angle_gamma   90.00
#
_symmetry.space_group_name_H-M   'P 1'
#
loop_
_entity.id
_entity.type
_entity.pdbx_description
1 polymer ?
#
loop_
_entity_poly.entity_id
_entity_poly.type
_entity_poly.pdbx_seq_one_letter_code
_entity_poly.pdbx_strand_id
1 'polypeptide(L)'
;SEPEVNVLKRFYRPMVPEKCKQRMSREGSISSLSSAPMDSLNTEFIYYSTVLKDILPAMSRIEDKNALLPWVGRLYAPEYHSTALRSKRNRHLLQLCLSMLNDEVLPCFKEVPAEDVPLPKLSEMAKLKIPPARWESDHYWQDLIADLPEKNAKMACSVHEVCSQDADEEGCNPKAGALLDQEFMYFLHMAKPYAALISNPTGKAKVALWLQTLATIRVTS
;
A
#
# COMPACT_ATOMS: atom_id res chain seq x y z
N SER A 1 -25.82 29.66 -2.34
CA SER A 1 -24.62 29.19 -3.04
C SER A 1 -23.54 29.02 -2.00
N GLU A 2 -23.44 27.83 -1.42
CA GLU A 2 -22.46 27.44 -0.40
C GLU A 2 -22.11 25.95 -0.62
N PRO A 3 -20.91 25.50 -0.23
CA PRO A 3 -20.18 24.47 -0.95
C PRO A 3 -20.62 23.05 -0.56
N GLU A 4 -20.78 22.18 -1.56
CA GLU A 4 -20.99 20.76 -1.35
C GLU A 4 -19.78 20.14 -0.63
N VAL A 5 -19.97 19.86 0.65
CA VAL A 5 -19.04 19.04 1.43
C VAL A 5 -19.21 17.60 0.96
N ASN A 6 -18.26 17.15 0.15
CA ASN A 6 -18.18 15.82 -0.44
C ASN A 6 -17.90 14.76 0.65
N VAL A 7 -18.96 14.29 1.31
CA VAL A 7 -18.89 13.20 2.30
C VAL A 7 -19.28 11.88 1.61
N LEU A 8 -18.28 11.17 1.07
CA LEU A 8 -18.45 9.84 0.48
C LEU A 8 -18.96 8.82 1.52
N LYS A 9 -20.12 8.20 1.27
CA LYS A 9 -20.69 7.11 2.08
C LYS A 9 -20.59 5.75 1.38
N ARG A 10 -19.63 4.96 1.89
CA ARG A 10 -19.42 3.49 2.02
C ARG A 10 -20.11 2.50 1.05
N PHE A 11 -19.32 1.51 0.61
CA PHE A 11 -19.65 0.48 -0.38
C PHE A 11 -19.30 -0.97 0.07
N TYR A 12 -19.73 -1.43 1.25
CA TYR A 12 -19.83 -2.87 1.52
C TYR A 12 -21.07 -3.17 2.37
N ARG A 13 -21.80 -4.24 2.05
CA ARG A 13 -22.85 -4.80 2.91
C ARG A 13 -22.23 -5.88 3.80
N PRO A 14 -22.42 -5.82 5.13
CA PRO A 14 -21.85 -6.81 6.03
C PRO A 14 -22.45 -8.20 5.76
N MET A 15 -21.62 -9.24 5.76
CA MET A 15 -22.11 -10.60 6.02
C MET A 15 -22.56 -10.64 7.49
N VAL A 16 -23.87 -10.53 7.70
CA VAL A 16 -24.50 -10.74 9.01
C VAL A 16 -25.32 -12.02 8.90
N PRO A 17 -24.94 -13.11 9.59
CA PRO A 17 -25.94 -13.98 10.18
C PRO A 17 -26.62 -13.16 11.30
N GLU A 18 -27.93 -12.97 11.19
CA GLU A 18 -28.73 -12.28 12.19
C GLU A 18 -28.42 -12.78 13.60
N LYS A 19 -28.29 -11.82 14.53
CA LYS A 19 -28.10 -11.95 16.00
C LYS A 19 -26.67 -11.69 16.50
N CYS A 20 -26.20 -10.46 16.31
CA CYS A 20 -25.37 -9.84 17.34
C CYS A 20 -25.80 -8.39 17.58
N LYS A 21 -26.98 -8.24 18.18
CA LYS A 21 -27.33 -7.05 18.96
C LYS A 21 -27.67 -7.55 20.35
N GLN A 22 -26.72 -7.40 21.28
CA GLN A 22 -26.99 -6.78 22.57
C GLN A 22 -25.70 -6.70 23.41
N ARG A 23 -25.32 -5.44 23.69
CA ARG A 23 -24.97 -4.96 25.03
C ARG A 23 -23.58 -5.33 25.55
N MET A 24 -22.57 -4.56 25.15
CA MET A 24 -21.40 -4.34 26.02
C MET A 24 -21.58 -3.04 26.80
N SER A 25 -22.12 -3.20 28.01
CA SER A 25 -21.89 -2.26 29.10
C SER A 25 -21.67 -3.07 30.38
N ARG A 26 -20.63 -2.63 31.10
CA ARG A 26 -20.15 -3.01 32.45
C ARG A 26 -19.21 -4.22 32.59
N GLU A 27 -17.95 -3.86 32.79
CA GLU A 27 -17.16 -4.06 34.02
C GLU A 27 -17.21 -5.45 34.69
N GLY A 28 -16.05 -6.11 34.68
CA GLY A 28 -15.72 -7.24 35.53
C GLY A 28 -14.20 -7.39 35.62
N SER A 29 -13.67 -6.93 36.74
CA SER A 29 -12.26 -6.83 37.12
C SER A 29 -11.52 -8.16 37.12
N ILE A 30 -10.38 -8.27 36.43
CA ILE A 30 -9.34 -9.27 36.73
C ILE A 30 -7.93 -8.66 36.60
N SER A 31 -7.30 -8.59 37.78
CA SER A 31 -5.87 -8.54 38.14
C SER A 31 -4.90 -7.60 37.42
N SER A 32 -4.34 -6.71 38.24
CA SER A 32 -3.11 -5.96 38.06
C SER A 32 -1.90 -6.85 37.70
N LEU A 33 -1.49 -6.78 36.45
CA LEU A 33 -0.09 -6.84 36.06
C LEU A 33 0.12 -5.59 35.21
N SER A 34 0.80 -4.59 35.77
CA SER A 34 1.15 -3.38 35.03
C SER A 34 2.17 -3.74 33.95
N SER A 35 1.72 -4.31 32.84
CA SER A 35 2.44 -4.14 31.59
C SER A 35 2.42 -2.63 31.34
N ALA A 36 3.58 -1.99 31.38
CA ALA A 36 3.69 -0.60 30.95
C ALA A 36 2.96 -0.50 29.60
N PRO A 37 2.00 0.42 29.43
CA PRO A 37 1.31 0.55 28.15
C PRO A 37 2.40 0.76 27.10
N MET A 38 2.52 -0.18 26.16
CA MET A 38 3.48 -0.10 25.06
C MET A 38 3.28 1.27 24.41
N ASP A 39 4.28 2.15 24.53
CA ASP A 39 4.24 3.49 23.95
C ASP A 39 4.15 3.32 22.42
N SER A 40 2.95 3.54 21.87
CA SER A 40 2.64 3.36 20.44
C SER A 40 3.65 4.07 19.56
N LEU A 41 4.11 5.27 19.96
CA LEU A 41 5.09 6.03 19.18
C LEU A 41 6.48 5.40 19.21
N ASN A 42 6.87 4.74 20.30
CA ASN A 42 8.14 4.00 20.33
C ASN A 42 8.02 2.70 19.53
N THR A 43 6.87 2.02 19.60
CA THR A 43 6.61 0.83 18.77
C THR A 43 6.67 1.17 17.28
N GLU A 44 6.02 2.25 16.84
CA GLU A 44 6.10 2.76 15.48
C GLU A 44 7.54 3.09 15.07
N PHE A 45 8.28 3.78 15.94
CA PHE A 45 9.67 4.13 15.67
C PHE A 45 10.53 2.88 15.47
N ILE A 46 10.40 1.88 16.34
CA ILE A 46 11.10 0.60 16.22
C ILE A 46 10.70 -0.09 14.92
N TYR A 47 9.41 -0.13 14.60
CA TYR A 47 8.91 -0.74 13.37
C TYR A 47 9.50 -0.07 12.11
N TYR A 48 9.42 1.25 12.00
CA TYR A 48 10.03 1.96 10.86
C TYR A 48 11.54 1.78 10.82
N SER A 49 12.21 1.73 11.98
CA SER A 49 13.64 1.46 12.05
C SER A 49 14.01 0.07 11.54
N THR A 50 13.19 -0.95 11.84
CA THR A 50 13.39 -2.30 11.31
C THR A 50 13.18 -2.34 9.80
N VAL A 51 12.09 -1.73 9.32
CA VAL A 51 11.80 -1.65 7.87
C VAL A 51 12.91 -0.94 7.11
N LEU A 52 13.41 0.18 7.63
CA LEU A 52 14.51 0.97 7.02
C LEU A 52 15.78 0.15 6.80
N LYS A 53 16.11 -0.76 7.74
CA LYS A 53 17.32 -1.60 7.62
C LYS A 53 17.26 -2.53 6.43
N ASP A 54 16.06 -2.96 6.03
CA ASP A 54 15.88 -3.89 4.91
C ASP A 54 15.71 -3.13 3.59
N ILE A 55 14.93 -2.04 3.57
CA ILE A 55 14.59 -1.35 2.32
C ILE A 55 15.66 -0.36 1.83
N LEU A 56 16.36 0.34 2.73
CA LEU A 56 17.36 1.33 2.34
C LEU A 56 18.51 0.69 1.55
N PRO A 57 19.09 -0.46 1.97
CA PRO A 57 20.08 -1.17 1.16
C PRO A 57 19.52 -1.73 -0.14
N ALA A 58 18.22 -2.04 -0.19
CA ALA A 58 17.55 -2.65 -1.34
C ALA A 58 17.17 -1.66 -2.45
N MET A 59 17.24 -0.34 -2.22
CA MET A 59 16.97 0.64 -3.27
C MET A 59 17.87 0.41 -4.51
N SER A 60 17.39 0.71 -5.71
CA SER A 60 18.15 0.43 -6.94
C SER A 60 19.26 1.45 -7.18
N ARG A 61 19.08 2.70 -6.73
CA ARG A 61 19.95 3.84 -7.09
C ARG A 61 20.83 4.25 -5.91
N ILE A 62 22.14 4.25 -6.11
CA ILE A 62 23.09 4.54 -5.02
C ILE A 62 23.10 6.02 -4.65
N GLU A 63 22.82 6.90 -5.60
CA GLU A 63 22.71 8.35 -5.38
C GLU A 63 21.56 8.66 -4.42
N ASP A 64 20.42 8.00 -4.64
CA ASP A 64 19.22 8.13 -3.81
C ASP A 64 19.49 7.61 -2.38
N LYS A 65 20.18 6.47 -2.23
CA LYS A 65 20.63 5.97 -0.92
C LYS A 65 21.48 7.00 -0.18
N ASN A 66 22.48 7.56 -0.87
CA ASN A 66 23.40 8.52 -0.29
C ASN A 66 22.70 9.82 0.12
N ALA A 67 21.70 10.27 -0.63
CA ALA A 67 20.89 11.43 -0.28
C ALA A 67 20.03 11.20 0.98
N LEU A 68 19.55 9.97 1.20
CA LEU A 68 18.69 9.63 2.33
C LEU A 68 19.44 9.36 3.64
N LEU A 69 20.71 8.94 3.59
CA LEU A 69 21.50 8.64 4.80
C LEU A 69 21.58 9.83 5.79
N PRO A 70 21.85 11.08 5.37
CA PRO A 70 21.80 12.24 6.26
C PRO A 70 20.43 12.45 6.92
N TRP A 71 19.33 12.19 6.20
CA TRP A 71 17.98 12.30 6.75
C TRP A 71 17.69 11.25 7.80
N VAL A 72 18.16 10.01 7.59
CA VAL A 72 18.08 8.95 8.61
C VAL A 72 18.87 9.38 9.84
N GLY A 73 20.11 9.82 9.68
CA GLY A 73 20.93 10.30 10.81
C GLY A 73 20.22 11.41 11.61
N ARG A 74 19.67 12.40 10.89
CA ARG A 74 18.92 13.50 11.50
C ARG A 74 17.68 13.05 12.27
N LEU A 75 16.85 12.18 11.69
CA LEU A 75 15.62 11.71 12.35
C LEU A 75 15.91 10.85 13.59
N TYR A 76 17.12 10.28 13.67
CA TYR A 76 17.61 9.52 14.82
C TYR A 76 18.37 10.38 15.83
N ALA A 77 18.51 11.69 15.58
CA ALA A 77 19.18 12.58 16.52
C ALA A 77 18.42 12.66 17.86
N PRO A 78 19.12 12.87 18.99
CA PRO A 78 18.55 12.80 20.34
C PRO A 78 17.34 13.72 20.54
N GLU A 79 17.33 14.91 19.95
CA GLU A 79 16.25 15.89 20.07
C GLU A 79 14.90 15.36 19.56
N TYR A 80 14.90 14.48 18.55
CA TYR A 80 13.69 13.86 18.01
C TYR A 80 13.15 12.70 18.88
N HIS A 81 13.85 12.38 19.97
CA HIS A 81 13.36 11.47 21.02
C HIS A 81 12.62 12.22 22.13
N SER A 82 12.43 13.54 22.02
CA SER A 82 11.56 14.29 22.93
C SER A 82 10.08 14.02 22.67
N THR A 83 9.25 14.08 23.72
CA THR A 83 7.79 13.85 23.61
C THR A 83 7.12 14.78 22.61
N ALA A 84 7.62 16.02 22.47
CA ALA A 84 7.12 17.00 21.52
C ALA A 84 7.40 16.64 20.05
N LEU A 85 8.52 15.95 19.76
CA LEU A 85 8.99 15.74 18.39
C LEU A 85 8.83 14.30 17.89
N ARG A 86 8.66 13.30 18.77
CA ARG A 86 8.51 11.88 18.39
C ARG A 86 7.43 11.64 17.33
N SER A 87 6.25 12.25 17.49
CA SER A 87 5.16 12.08 16.51
C SER A 87 5.53 12.65 15.13
N LYS A 88 6.17 13.83 15.09
CA LYS A 88 6.63 14.45 13.85
C LYS A 88 7.72 13.60 13.18
N ARG A 89 8.68 13.10 13.96
CA ARG A 89 9.73 12.17 13.51
C ARG A 89 9.12 10.92 12.89
N ASN A 90 8.22 10.23 13.59
CA ASN A 90 7.60 9.00 13.11
C ASN A 90 6.88 9.18 11.78
N ARG A 91 6.18 10.30 11.60
CA ARG A 91 5.53 10.61 10.33
C ARG A 91 6.53 10.84 9.18
N HIS A 92 7.69 11.44 9.44
CA HIS A 92 8.75 11.56 8.42
C HIS A 92 9.39 10.20 8.11
N LEU A 93 9.61 9.36 9.13
CA LEU A 93 10.11 8.00 8.95
C LEU A 93 9.15 7.15 8.11
N LEU A 94 7.84 7.24 8.37
CA LEU A 94 6.82 6.59 7.54
C LEU A 94 6.92 7.03 6.07
N GLN A 95 7.03 8.33 5.82
CA GLN A 95 7.14 8.86 4.45
C GLN A 95 8.41 8.39 3.75
N LEU A 96 9.54 8.36 4.47
CA LEU A 96 10.78 7.76 3.98
C LEU A 96 10.58 6.29 3.63
N CYS A 97 9.96 5.49 4.52
CA CYS A 97 9.70 4.09 4.24
C CYS A 97 8.83 3.89 2.99
N LEU A 98 7.74 4.65 2.88
CA LEU A 98 6.83 4.57 1.74
C LEU A 98 7.51 4.97 0.43
N SER A 99 8.33 6.03 0.43
CA SER A 99 9.03 6.43 -0.79
C SER A 99 10.07 5.40 -1.20
N MET A 100 10.83 4.86 -0.24
CA MET A 100 11.83 3.82 -0.50
C MET A 100 11.23 2.49 -0.95
N LEU A 101 10.06 2.10 -0.43
CA LEU A 101 9.32 0.93 -0.93
C LEU A 101 8.95 1.07 -2.41
N ASN A 102 8.70 2.30 -2.86
CA ASN A 102 8.46 2.61 -4.27
C ASN A 102 9.75 2.82 -5.08
N ASP A 103 10.91 2.65 -4.45
CA ASP A 103 12.24 2.94 -5.00
C ASP A 103 12.41 4.39 -5.49
N GLU A 104 11.81 5.33 -4.75
CA GLU A 104 11.72 6.75 -5.08
C GLU A 104 12.14 7.64 -3.89
N VAL A 105 12.56 8.88 -4.20
CA VAL A 105 12.94 9.89 -3.20
C VAL A 105 12.06 11.13 -3.35
N LEU A 106 11.29 11.44 -2.30
CA LEU A 106 10.47 12.65 -2.26
C LEU A 106 11.35 13.90 -2.40
N PRO A 107 10.89 14.97 -3.08
CA PRO A 107 11.67 16.18 -3.31
C PRO A 107 12.30 16.78 -2.04
N CYS A 108 11.57 16.76 -0.91
CA CYS A 108 12.06 17.29 0.36
C CYS A 108 13.24 16.50 0.95
N PHE A 109 13.47 15.26 0.49
CA PHE A 109 14.55 14.39 0.94
C PHE A 109 15.73 14.33 -0.04
N LYS A 110 15.67 15.05 -1.16
CA LYS A 110 16.75 15.09 -2.17
C LYS A 110 17.94 15.94 -1.73
N GLU A 111 17.68 16.96 -0.90
CA GLU A 111 18.71 17.85 -0.38
C GLU A 111 19.19 17.36 0.99
N VAL A 112 20.45 17.66 1.32
CA VAL A 112 21.00 17.37 2.64
C VAL A 112 20.21 18.17 3.68
N PRO A 113 19.73 17.53 4.76
CA PRO A 113 18.97 18.23 5.77
C PRO A 113 19.85 19.23 6.53
N ALA A 114 19.46 20.50 6.53
CA ALA A 114 20.09 21.51 7.38
C ALA A 114 19.82 21.24 8.86
N GLU A 115 20.87 21.25 9.70
CA GLU A 115 20.79 20.89 11.12
C GLU A 115 19.98 21.89 11.96
N ASP A 116 20.05 23.17 11.61
CA ASP A 116 19.47 24.31 12.32
C ASP A 116 18.05 24.68 11.89
N VAL A 117 17.62 24.21 10.71
CA VAL A 117 16.28 24.47 10.18
C VAL A 117 15.30 23.45 10.74
N PRO A 118 14.05 23.77 11.13
CA PRO A 118 13.09 22.75 11.56
C PRO A 118 12.77 21.71 10.48
N LEU A 119 12.38 20.47 10.87
CA LEU A 119 11.87 19.50 9.90
C LEU A 119 10.72 20.10 9.06
N PRO A 120 10.61 19.76 7.76
CA PRO A 120 9.51 20.20 6.90
C PRO A 120 8.14 19.94 7.53
N LYS A 121 7.14 20.75 7.17
CA LYS A 121 5.77 20.48 7.63
C LYS A 121 5.18 19.35 6.80
N LEU A 122 4.52 18.41 7.46
CA LEU A 122 3.86 17.29 6.78
C LEU A 122 2.74 17.74 5.84
N SER A 123 2.10 18.87 6.12
CA SER A 123 1.11 19.50 5.24
C SER A 123 1.71 19.99 3.92
N GLU A 124 3.01 20.28 3.90
CA GLU A 124 3.76 20.62 2.68
C GLU A 124 4.14 19.33 1.94
N MET A 125 4.44 18.25 2.67
CA MET A 125 4.71 16.93 2.09
C MET A 125 3.49 16.35 1.37
N ALA A 126 2.27 16.52 1.91
CA ALA A 126 1.03 16.06 1.27
C ALA A 126 0.73 16.75 -0.08
N LYS A 127 1.40 17.87 -0.38
CA LYS A 127 1.29 18.59 -1.66
C LYS A 127 2.36 18.18 -2.66
N LEU A 128 3.36 17.40 -2.23
CA LEU A 128 4.39 16.91 -3.13
C LEU A 128 3.74 15.94 -4.10
N LYS A 129 3.98 16.15 -5.40
CA LYS A 129 3.68 15.12 -6.40
C LYS A 129 4.58 13.93 -6.09
N ILE A 130 4.00 12.88 -5.54
CA ILE A 130 4.68 11.61 -5.38
C ILE A 130 4.82 11.04 -6.79
N PRO A 131 6.04 10.80 -7.29
CA PRO A 131 6.20 10.11 -8.56
C PRO A 131 5.48 8.75 -8.47
N PRO A 132 4.84 8.30 -9.57
CA PRO A 132 4.17 7.02 -9.56
C PRO A 132 5.19 5.94 -9.19
N ALA A 133 4.79 5.00 -8.35
CA ALA A 133 5.66 3.89 -7.99
C ALA A 133 6.04 3.10 -9.25
N ARG A 134 7.20 2.44 -9.28
CA ARG A 134 7.62 1.67 -10.46
C ARG A 134 6.58 0.67 -10.94
N TRP A 135 5.88 0.04 -10.01
CA TRP A 135 4.82 -0.93 -10.31
C TRP A 135 3.59 -0.30 -10.98
N GLU A 136 3.30 0.98 -10.71
CA GLU A 136 2.20 1.71 -11.35
C GLU A 136 2.47 2.00 -12.83
N SER A 137 3.75 2.00 -13.23
CA SER A 137 4.20 2.17 -14.62
C SER A 137 4.57 0.85 -15.30
N ASP A 138 4.39 -0.29 -14.63
CA ASP A 138 4.77 -1.62 -15.14
C ASP A 138 3.63 -2.23 -15.97
N HIS A 139 3.80 -2.26 -17.29
CA HIS A 139 2.81 -2.81 -18.23
C HIS A 139 3.02 -4.30 -18.56
N TYR A 140 4.06 -4.94 -18.00
CA TYR A 140 4.48 -6.29 -18.38
C TYR A 140 3.35 -7.33 -18.41
N TRP A 141 2.48 -7.32 -17.39
CA TRP A 141 1.39 -8.29 -17.29
C TRP A 141 0.22 -7.97 -18.21
N GLN A 142 -0.05 -6.68 -18.44
CA GLN A 142 -1.11 -6.22 -19.34
C GLN A 142 -0.76 -6.57 -20.78
N ASP A 143 0.49 -6.30 -21.19
CA ASP A 143 1.02 -6.66 -22.50
C ASP A 143 0.95 -8.18 -22.71
N LEU A 144 1.38 -8.95 -21.72
CA LEU A 144 1.40 -10.41 -21.78
C LEU A 144 -0.02 -11.02 -21.92
N ILE A 145 -1.02 -10.42 -21.28
CA ILE A 145 -2.42 -10.86 -21.39
C ILE A 145 -3.03 -10.43 -22.73
N ALA A 146 -2.73 -9.21 -23.20
CA ALA A 146 -3.23 -8.68 -24.46
C ALA A 146 -2.76 -9.52 -25.67
N ASP A 147 -1.57 -10.11 -25.58
CA ASP A 147 -1.02 -11.00 -26.62
C ASP A 147 -1.64 -12.41 -26.63
N LEU A 148 -2.53 -12.75 -25.69
CA LEU A 148 -3.18 -14.06 -25.68
C LEU A 148 -4.28 -14.17 -26.75
N PRO A 149 -4.38 -15.32 -27.43
CA PRO A 149 -5.53 -15.62 -28.28
C PRO A 149 -6.84 -15.50 -27.48
N GLU A 150 -7.92 -14.95 -28.06
CA GLU A 150 -9.20 -14.70 -27.36
C GLU A 150 -9.72 -15.88 -26.54
N LYS A 151 -9.58 -17.11 -27.08
CA LYS A 151 -9.95 -18.37 -26.39
C LYS A 151 -9.23 -18.61 -25.06
N ASN A 152 -8.09 -17.95 -24.86
CA ASN A 152 -7.24 -18.04 -23.67
C ASN A 152 -7.25 -16.73 -22.88
N ALA A 153 -7.78 -15.62 -23.42
CA ALA A 153 -7.80 -14.30 -22.78
C ALA A 153 -8.89 -14.18 -21.69
N LYS A 154 -9.74 -15.20 -21.53
CA LYS A 154 -10.75 -15.29 -20.48
C LYS A 154 -10.69 -16.68 -19.83
N MET A 155 -10.55 -16.71 -18.51
CA MET A 155 -10.69 -17.95 -17.75
C MET A 155 -12.17 -18.19 -17.48
N ALA A 156 -12.71 -19.30 -17.99
CA ALA A 156 -14.06 -19.72 -17.63
C ALA A 156 -14.12 -20.11 -16.15
N CYS A 157 -15.23 -19.80 -15.49
CA CYS A 157 -15.49 -20.27 -14.12
C CYS A 157 -15.41 -21.81 -14.10
N SER A 158 -14.59 -22.39 -13.23
CA SER A 158 -14.44 -23.85 -13.13
C SER A 158 -15.61 -24.53 -12.40
N VAL A 159 -16.52 -23.74 -11.82
CA VAL A 159 -17.65 -24.23 -11.01
C VAL A 159 -18.98 -24.10 -11.76
N HIS A 160 -19.13 -23.08 -12.59
CA HIS A 160 -20.37 -22.79 -13.31
C HIS A 160 -20.12 -22.77 -14.82
N GLU A 161 -20.97 -23.47 -15.57
CA GLU A 161 -20.95 -23.48 -17.04
C GLU A 161 -21.36 -22.12 -17.63
N VAL A 162 -22.21 -21.37 -16.91
CA VAL A 162 -22.57 -19.97 -17.18
C VAL A 162 -22.47 -19.21 -15.87
N CYS A 163 -21.46 -18.35 -15.73
CA CYS A 163 -21.22 -17.57 -14.53
C CYS A 163 -21.70 -16.13 -14.75
N SER A 164 -22.76 -15.70 -14.05
CA SER A 164 -23.23 -14.32 -14.04
C SER A 164 -22.50 -13.44 -13.01
N GLN A 165 -21.49 -13.97 -12.31
CA GLN A 165 -20.67 -13.19 -11.38
C GLN A 165 -19.72 -12.21 -12.09
N ASP A 166 -19.57 -12.36 -13.41
CA ASP A 166 -18.84 -11.42 -14.26
C ASP A 166 -19.67 -10.17 -14.61
N ALA A 167 -20.98 -10.16 -14.30
CA ALA A 167 -21.85 -9.00 -14.53
C ALA A 167 -21.73 -7.98 -13.39
N ASP A 168 -21.63 -6.69 -13.72
CA ASP A 168 -21.82 -5.65 -12.71
C ASP A 168 -23.22 -5.77 -12.11
N GLU A 169 -23.35 -5.65 -10.79
CA GLU A 169 -24.62 -5.24 -10.23
C GLU A 169 -24.92 -3.81 -10.72
N GLU A 170 -26.01 -3.67 -11.47
CA GLU A 170 -26.46 -2.37 -12.00
C GLU A 170 -26.53 -1.33 -10.87
N GLY A 171 -25.72 -0.26 -10.99
CA GLY A 171 -25.77 0.90 -10.10
C GLY A 171 -24.69 0.98 -9.00
N CYS A 172 -23.70 0.09 -8.97
CA CYS A 172 -22.60 0.17 -7.99
C CYS A 172 -21.41 1.00 -8.53
N ASN A 173 -20.99 2.03 -7.81
CA ASN A 173 -19.90 2.91 -8.26
C ASN A 173 -18.51 2.20 -8.17
N PRO A 174 -17.71 2.18 -9.26
CA PRO A 174 -16.53 1.31 -9.46
C PRO A 174 -15.28 1.61 -8.61
N LYS A 175 -15.37 2.43 -7.55
CA LYS A 175 -14.19 2.91 -6.80
C LYS A 175 -13.49 1.85 -5.94
N ALA A 176 -14.23 0.84 -5.46
CA ALA A 176 -13.63 -0.29 -4.74
C ALA A 176 -12.91 -1.24 -5.71
N GLY A 177 -13.45 -1.41 -6.92
CA GLY A 177 -12.78 -2.15 -8.00
C GLY A 177 -11.42 -1.55 -8.30
N ALA A 178 -11.33 -0.23 -8.52
CA ALA A 178 -10.07 0.44 -8.82
C ALA A 178 -8.98 0.28 -7.74
N LEU A 179 -9.36 0.23 -6.45
CA LEU A 179 -8.41 -0.04 -5.36
C LEU A 179 -7.96 -1.50 -5.34
N LEU A 180 -8.88 -2.45 -5.54
CA LEU A 180 -8.54 -3.87 -5.66
C LEU A 180 -7.68 -4.13 -6.90
N ASP A 181 -7.93 -3.42 -8.00
CA ASP A 181 -7.14 -3.44 -9.22
C ASP A 181 -5.71 -2.96 -8.94
N GLN A 182 -5.56 -1.86 -8.18
CA GLN A 182 -4.23 -1.37 -7.76
C GLN A 182 -3.50 -2.35 -6.84
N GLU A 183 -4.18 -2.90 -5.84
CA GLU A 183 -3.62 -3.91 -4.93
C GLU A 183 -3.17 -5.15 -5.70
N PHE A 184 -3.96 -5.59 -6.68
CA PHE A 184 -3.63 -6.70 -7.55
C PHE A 184 -2.48 -6.41 -8.50
N MET A 185 -2.43 -5.23 -9.12
CA MET A 185 -1.31 -4.82 -9.95
C MET A 185 -0.01 -4.80 -9.14
N TYR A 186 -0.07 -4.34 -7.89
CA TYR A 186 1.05 -4.45 -6.96
C TYR A 186 1.43 -5.92 -6.67
N PHE A 187 0.46 -6.80 -6.41
CA PHE A 187 0.74 -8.23 -6.21
C PHE A 187 1.36 -8.90 -7.44
N LEU A 188 0.87 -8.57 -8.64
CA LEU A 188 1.44 -9.05 -9.89
C LEU A 188 2.88 -8.56 -10.09
N HIS A 189 3.17 -7.30 -9.76
CA HIS A 189 4.53 -6.77 -9.77
C HIS A 189 5.43 -7.55 -8.81
N MET A 190 4.98 -7.78 -7.58
CA MET A 190 5.69 -8.60 -6.58
C MET A 190 5.87 -10.06 -7.04
N ALA A 191 4.93 -10.60 -7.83
CA ALA A 191 4.97 -11.95 -8.35
C ALA A 191 5.92 -12.12 -9.57
N LYS A 192 6.36 -11.01 -10.19
CA LYS A 192 7.18 -11.01 -11.42
C LYS A 192 8.46 -11.85 -11.32
N PRO A 193 9.24 -11.84 -10.21
CA PRO A 193 10.42 -12.69 -10.08
C PRO A 193 10.08 -14.19 -10.08
N TYR A 194 8.94 -14.57 -9.49
CA TYR A 194 8.48 -15.96 -9.48
C TYR A 194 7.96 -16.37 -10.86
N ALA A 195 7.25 -15.47 -11.54
CA ALA A 195 6.82 -15.69 -12.92
C ALA A 195 8.01 -15.83 -13.88
N ALA A 196 9.15 -15.19 -13.61
CA ALA A 196 10.36 -15.35 -14.41
C ALA A 196 10.87 -16.81 -14.44
N LEU A 197 10.55 -17.62 -13.43
CA LEU A 197 10.90 -19.05 -13.38
C LEU A 197 10.07 -19.92 -14.35
N ILE A 198 8.93 -19.41 -14.83
CA ILE A 198 8.10 -20.10 -15.82
C ILE A 198 8.70 -19.83 -17.19
N SER A 199 9.24 -20.83 -17.87
CA SER A 199 9.95 -20.62 -19.14
C SER A 199 9.04 -20.30 -20.34
N ASN A 200 7.77 -20.70 -20.31
CA ASN A 200 6.82 -20.44 -21.39
C ASN A 200 5.97 -19.17 -21.13
N PRO A 201 5.98 -18.17 -22.04
CA PRO A 201 5.13 -16.97 -21.96
C PRO A 201 3.64 -17.27 -21.80
N THR A 202 3.10 -18.29 -22.51
CA THR A 202 1.69 -18.67 -22.38
C THR A 202 1.36 -19.18 -20.97
N GLY A 203 2.31 -19.85 -20.31
CA GLY A 203 2.15 -20.33 -18.94
C GLY A 203 2.07 -19.17 -17.95
N LYS A 204 2.95 -18.17 -18.10
CA LYS A 204 2.93 -16.94 -17.29
C LYS A 204 1.60 -16.20 -17.43
N ALA A 205 1.13 -16.04 -18.67
CA ALA A 205 -0.11 -15.33 -18.96
C ALA A 205 -1.34 -16.03 -18.34
N LYS A 206 -1.37 -17.37 -18.38
CA LYS A 206 -2.42 -18.16 -17.72
C LYS A 206 -2.42 -18.01 -16.20
N VAL A 207 -1.25 -17.94 -15.57
CA VAL A 207 -1.14 -17.68 -14.13
C VAL A 207 -1.66 -16.28 -13.80
N ALA A 208 -1.31 -15.27 -14.60
CA ALA A 208 -1.82 -13.92 -14.42
C ALA A 208 -3.35 -13.86 -14.51
N LEU A 209 -3.93 -14.49 -15.53
CA LEU A 209 -5.38 -14.60 -15.68
C LEU A 209 -6.03 -15.35 -14.51
N TRP A 210 -5.44 -16.44 -14.04
CA TRP A 210 -5.97 -17.18 -12.89
C TRP A 210 -5.98 -16.34 -11.62
N LEU A 211 -4.88 -15.63 -11.35
CA LEU A 211 -4.79 -14.71 -10.22
C LEU A 211 -5.82 -13.58 -10.35
N GLN A 212 -6.02 -13.07 -11.56
CA GLN A 212 -7.00 -12.03 -11.83
C GLN A 212 -8.43 -12.52 -11.57
N THR A 213 -8.76 -13.72 -12.04
CA THR A 213 -10.07 -14.36 -11.82
C THR A 213 -10.31 -14.63 -10.34
N LEU A 214 -9.32 -15.15 -9.61
CA LEU A 214 -9.44 -15.37 -8.16
C LEU A 214 -9.61 -14.08 -7.36
N ALA A 215 -8.98 -13.00 -7.81
CA ALA A 215 -9.12 -11.67 -7.22
C ALA A 215 -10.43 -10.98 -7.60
N THR A 216 -11.25 -11.59 -8.47
CA THR A 216 -12.50 -11.02 -9.01
C THR A 216 -12.32 -9.69 -9.74
N ILE A 217 -11.14 -9.50 -10.35
CA ILE A 217 -10.74 -8.24 -11.01
C ILE A 217 -11.00 -8.29 -12.50
N ARG A 218 -11.43 -7.16 -13.08
CA ARG A 218 -11.86 -7.06 -14.48
C ARG A 218 -10.79 -6.44 -15.35
N VAL A 219 -10.54 -7.00 -16.54
CA VAL A 219 -9.90 -6.24 -17.61
C VAL A 219 -11.02 -5.57 -18.39
N THR A 220 -11.06 -4.24 -18.38
CA THR A 220 -11.81 -3.50 -19.39
C THR A 220 -10.96 -3.49 -20.65
N SER A 221 -11.43 -4.16 -21.70
CA SER A 221 -10.91 -4.02 -23.06
C SER A 221 -11.51 -2.79 -23.73
#